data_AF-A0A1H0X2I8-F1
#
_entry.id   AF-A0A1H0X2I8-F1
#
_cell.length_a   1.000
_cell.length_b   1.000
_cell.length_c   1.000
_cell.angle_alpha   90.00
_cell.angle_beta   90.00
_cell.angle_gamma   90.00
#
_symmetry.space_group_name_H-M   'P 1'
#
loop_
_entity.id
_entity.type
_entity.pdbx_description
1 polymer ?
#
loop_
_entity_poly.entity_id
_entity_poly.type
_entity_poly.pdbx_seq_one_letter_code
_entity_poly.pdbx_strand_id
1 'polypeptide(L)'
;MGDSKDEDEKFQEELIGLDPQDPETKAFADHLDRMQRQRPGYTVEGYLDGVRDFADSANRTTGHQRLVAVIVVGLMLLGVLLTIWFALGDIVTIIF
;
A
#
# COMPACT_ATOMS: atom_id res chain seq x y z
N MET A 1 5.03 18.79 -3.28
CA MET A 1 5.58 19.21 -4.59
C MET A 1 7.13 19.23 -4.59
N GLY A 2 7.81 18.37 -3.83
CA GLY A 2 9.29 18.36 -3.73
C GLY A 2 9.99 17.11 -4.30
N ASP A 3 9.30 15.98 -4.40
CA ASP A 3 9.94 14.67 -4.62
C ASP A 3 10.50 14.47 -6.05
N SER A 4 9.79 14.95 -7.08
CA SER A 4 10.18 14.70 -8.48
C SER A 4 11.48 15.40 -8.89
N LYS A 5 11.81 16.55 -8.27
CA LYS A 5 13.06 17.27 -8.58
C LYS A 5 14.29 16.55 -8.04
N ASP A 6 14.16 15.96 -6.86
CA ASP A 6 15.26 15.24 -6.21
C ASP A 6 15.54 13.90 -6.95
N GLU A 7 14.52 13.27 -7.54
CA GLU A 7 14.67 12.10 -8.40
C GLU A 7 15.32 12.43 -9.74
N ASP A 8 14.87 13.51 -10.40
CA ASP A 8 15.47 13.98 -11.65
C ASP A 8 16.94 14.35 -11.45
N GLU A 9 17.29 14.98 -10.33
CA GLU A 9 18.67 15.38 -10.02
C GLU A 9 19.58 14.16 -9.80
N LYS A 10 19.12 13.14 -9.07
CA LYS A 10 19.84 11.87 -8.92
C LYS A 10 19.99 11.09 -10.24
N PHE A 11 18.95 11.09 -11.06
CA PHE A 11 19.00 10.48 -12.39
C PHE A 11 20.06 11.13 -13.27
N GLN A 12 20.13 12.47 -13.28
CA GLN A 12 21.16 13.21 -14.02
C GLN A 12 22.56 13.01 -13.45
N GLU A 13 22.70 12.83 -12.13
CA GLU A 13 23.96 12.54 -11.46
C GLU A 13 24.49 11.13 -11.82
N GLU A 14 23.62 10.13 -11.96
CA GLU A 14 24.00 8.78 -12.41
C GLU A 14 24.41 8.72 -13.89
N LEU A 15 23.92 9.65 -14.72
CA LEU A 15 24.32 9.81 -16.12
C LEU A 15 25.50 10.78 -16.32
N ILE A 16 26.03 11.39 -15.25
CA ILE A 16 27.05 12.41 -15.36
C ILE A 16 28.40 11.80 -15.81
N GLY A 17 28.94 12.31 -16.91
CA GLY A 17 30.20 11.83 -17.49
C GLY A 17 30.06 10.79 -18.60
N LEU A 18 28.84 10.36 -18.94
CA LEU A 18 28.55 9.60 -20.16
C LEU A 18 28.17 10.54 -21.31
N ASP A 19 28.53 10.20 -22.56
CA ASP A 19 28.13 10.99 -23.73
C ASP A 19 26.62 10.82 -23.99
N PRO A 20 25.81 11.89 -23.89
CA PRO A 20 24.37 11.83 -24.12
C PRO A 20 23.98 11.46 -25.55
N GLN A 21 24.90 11.62 -26.51
CA GLN A 21 24.65 11.30 -27.92
C GLN A 21 25.01 9.85 -28.28
N ASP A 22 25.70 9.14 -27.39
CA ASP A 22 26.08 7.76 -27.63
C ASP A 22 24.88 6.80 -27.52
N PRO A 23 24.69 5.89 -28.48
CA PRO A 23 23.60 4.91 -28.45
C PRO A 23 23.62 3.96 -27.24
N GLU A 24 24.78 3.65 -26.66
CA GLU A 24 24.85 2.79 -25.47
C GLU A 24 24.40 3.54 -24.22
N THR A 25 24.78 4.82 -24.07
CA THR A 25 24.28 5.69 -23.00
C THR A 25 22.76 5.80 -23.01
N LYS A 26 22.14 5.88 -24.20
CA LYS A 26 20.67 5.92 -24.34
C LYS A 26 20.01 4.61 -23.91
N ALA A 27 20.60 3.47 -24.27
CA ALA A 27 20.09 2.17 -23.84
C ALA A 27 20.20 1.98 -22.31
N PHE A 28 21.27 2.51 -21.70
CA PHE A 28 21.45 2.51 -20.26
C PHE A 28 20.45 3.41 -19.54
N ALA A 29 20.22 4.63 -20.06
CA ALA A 29 19.22 5.56 -19.54
C ALA A 29 17.80 4.93 -19.55
N ASP A 30 17.44 4.29 -20.65
CA ASP A 30 16.16 3.59 -20.82
C ASP A 30 16.03 2.37 -19.89
N HIS A 31 17.14 1.72 -19.55
CA HIS A 31 17.16 0.60 -18.61
C HIS A 31 17.03 1.10 -17.16
N LEU A 32 17.70 2.20 -16.84
CA LEU A 32 17.68 2.83 -15.52
C LEU A 32 16.30 3.43 -15.20
N ASP A 33 15.65 4.12 -16.16
CA ASP A 33 14.27 4.62 -16.02
C ASP A 33 13.28 3.47 -15.76
N ARG A 34 13.48 2.31 -16.42
CA ARG A 34 12.65 1.12 -16.18
C ARG A 34 12.85 0.53 -14.79
N MET A 35 14.07 0.53 -14.25
CA MET A 35 14.36 0.06 -12.90
C MET A 35 13.87 1.03 -11.83
N GLN A 36 14.03 2.35 -12.01
CA GLN A 36 13.54 3.35 -11.06
C GLN A 36 12.01 3.36 -10.96
N ARG A 37 11.29 3.21 -12.09
CA ARG A 37 9.82 3.06 -12.09
C ARG A 37 9.36 1.78 -11.37
N GLN A 38 10.21 0.77 -11.29
CA GLN A 38 9.96 -0.47 -10.56
C GLN A 38 10.61 -0.38 -9.16
N ARG A 39 10.22 0.63 -8.36
CA ARG A 39 10.65 0.68 -6.94
C ARG A 39 10.33 -0.67 -6.27
N PRO A 40 11.33 -1.39 -5.75
CA PRO A 40 11.11 -2.71 -5.20
C PRO A 40 10.31 -2.60 -3.89
N GLY A 41 9.07 -3.10 -3.89
CA GLY A 41 8.17 -3.13 -2.72
C GLY A 41 8.61 -4.08 -1.59
N TYR A 42 9.90 -4.40 -1.50
CA TYR A 42 10.47 -5.35 -0.53
C TYR A 42 11.24 -4.66 0.62
N THR A 43 11.30 -3.33 0.63
CA THR A 43 11.83 -2.55 1.76
C THR A 43 10.71 -2.16 2.72
N VAL A 44 11.01 -2.12 4.03
CA VAL A 44 10.06 -1.74 5.10
C VAL A 44 9.41 -0.36 4.88
N GLU A 45 10.12 0.53 4.20
CA GLU A 45 9.64 1.86 3.82
C GLU A 45 8.55 1.78 2.74
N GLY A 46 8.70 0.89 1.75
CA GLY A 46 7.67 0.61 0.74
C GLY A 46 6.44 -0.09 1.31
N TYR A 47 6.59 -0.84 2.40
CA TYR A 47 5.44 -1.43 3.11
C TYR A 47 4.64 -0.36 3.87
N LEU A 48 5.31 0.64 4.47
CA LEU A 48 4.63 1.74 5.15
C LEU A 48 3.90 2.65 4.15
N ASP A 49 4.53 2.94 3.02
CA ASP A 49 3.93 3.73 1.94
C ASP A 49 2.75 2.97 1.30
N GLY A 50 2.92 1.65 1.09
CA GLY A 50 1.86 0.77 0.64
C GLY A 50 0.67 0.71 1.61
N VAL A 51 0.90 0.70 2.93
CA VAL A 51 -0.17 0.76 3.95
C VAL A 51 -0.87 2.12 3.94
N ARG A 52 -0.13 3.21 3.74
CA ARG A 52 -0.68 4.58 3.67
C ARG A 52 -1.53 4.77 2.42
N ASP A 53 -1.06 4.29 1.27
CA ASP A 53 -1.83 4.24 0.03
C ASP A 53 -3.02 3.29 0.12
N PHE A 54 -2.93 2.20 0.90
CA PHE A 54 -4.08 1.34 1.17
C PHE A 54 -5.13 2.03 2.03
N ALA A 55 -4.70 2.80 3.04
CA ALA A 55 -5.60 3.59 3.89
C ALA A 55 -6.29 4.71 3.10
N ASP A 56 -5.53 5.44 2.28
CA ASP A 56 -6.07 6.52 1.45
C ASP A 56 -6.90 5.99 0.26
N SER A 57 -6.53 4.87 -0.35
CA SER A 57 -7.34 4.22 -1.40
C SER A 57 -8.58 3.55 -0.85
N ALA A 58 -8.54 2.92 0.33
CA ALA A 58 -9.73 2.46 1.04
C ALA A 58 -10.65 3.64 1.38
N ASN A 59 -10.09 4.83 1.63
CA ASN A 59 -10.89 6.03 1.86
C ASN A 59 -11.47 6.63 0.57
N ARG A 60 -10.76 6.50 -0.55
CA ARG A 60 -11.11 7.05 -1.87
C ARG A 60 -11.94 6.11 -2.76
N THR A 61 -12.01 4.81 -2.48
CA THR A 61 -12.87 3.87 -3.24
C THR A 61 -14.34 4.08 -2.89
N THR A 62 -14.99 4.82 -3.78
CA THR A 62 -16.37 5.29 -3.74
C THR A 62 -17.41 4.19 -3.52
N GLY A 63 -18.22 4.37 -2.47
CA GLY A 63 -19.68 4.29 -2.52
C GLY A 63 -20.36 2.98 -2.14
N HIS A 64 -20.16 1.88 -2.89
CA HIS A 64 -20.97 0.66 -2.73
C HIS A 64 -20.18 -0.56 -2.28
N GLN A 65 -19.02 -0.86 -2.88
CA GLN A 65 -18.22 -2.02 -2.47
C GLN A 65 -17.66 -1.86 -1.05
N ARG A 66 -17.28 -0.63 -0.64
CA ARG A 66 -16.86 -0.35 0.74
C ARG A 66 -17.99 -0.52 1.75
N LEU A 67 -19.22 -0.16 1.38
CA LEU A 67 -20.39 -0.33 2.24
C LEU A 67 -20.70 -1.82 2.42
N VAL A 68 -20.65 -2.61 1.35
CA VAL A 68 -20.78 -4.07 1.42
C VAL A 68 -19.68 -4.68 2.29
N ALA A 69 -18.43 -4.28 2.10
CA ALA A 69 -17.31 -4.77 2.92
C ALA A 69 -17.50 -4.43 4.41
N VAL A 70 -17.89 -3.20 4.74
CA VAL A 70 -18.19 -2.77 6.12
C VAL A 70 -19.36 -3.55 6.70
N ILE A 71 -20.42 -3.81 5.92
CA ILE A 71 -21.54 -4.66 6.35
C ILE A 71 -21.05 -6.07 6.64
N VAL A 72 -20.28 -6.69 5.74
CA VAL A 72 -19.78 -8.06 5.91
C VAL A 72 -18.91 -8.17 7.16
N VAL A 73 -17.95 -7.24 7.33
CA VAL A 73 -17.10 -7.19 8.53
C VAL A 73 -17.95 -6.95 9.78
N GLY A 74 -18.92 -6.03 9.71
CA GLY A 74 -19.86 -5.77 10.80
C GLY A 74 -20.68 -6.99 11.19
N LEU A 75 -21.17 -7.77 10.21
CA LEU A 75 -21.89 -9.02 10.45
C LEU A 75 -21.01 -10.10 11.07
N MET A 76 -19.75 -10.22 10.64
CA MET A 76 -18.78 -11.12 11.28
C MET A 76 -18.54 -10.74 12.74
N LEU A 77 -18.27 -9.46 13.01
CA LEU A 77 -18.05 -8.96 14.37
C LEU A 77 -19.29 -9.14 15.25
N LEU A 78 -20.48 -8.89 14.71
CA LEU A 78 -21.74 -9.11 15.41
C LEU A 78 -21.93 -10.59 15.77
N GLY A 79 -21.64 -11.50 14.84
CA GLY A 79 -21.69 -12.94 15.09
C GLY A 79 -20.79 -13.34 16.26
N VAL A 80 -19.54 -12.88 16.26
CA VAL A 80 -18.58 -13.13 17.35
C VAL A 80 -19.10 -12.57 18.68
N LEU A 81 -19.63 -11.34 18.68
CA LEU A 81 -20.16 -10.70 19.88
C LEU A 81 -21.33 -11.49 20.47
N LEU A 82 -22.24 -11.95 19.61
CA LEU A 82 -23.37 -12.79 20.03
C LEU A 82 -22.89 -14.13 20.59
N THR A 83 -21.89 -14.78 19.95
CA THR A 83 -21.31 -16.02 20.47
C THR A 83 -20.74 -15.84 21.88
N ILE A 84 -19.99 -14.76 22.10
CA ILE A 84 -19.45 -14.43 23.42
C ILE A 84 -20.59 -14.19 24.43
N TRP A 85 -21.62 -13.44 24.04
CA TRP A 85 -22.77 -13.14 24.89
C TRP A 85 -23.51 -14.40 25.33
N PHE A 86 -23.80 -15.31 24.40
CA PHE A 86 -24.45 -16.59 24.73
C PHE A 86 -23.57 -17.46 25.62
N ALA A 87 -22.29 -17.58 25.32
CA ALA A 87 -21.36 -18.36 26.14
C ALA A 87 -21.27 -17.81 27.57
N LEU A 88 -21.22 -16.48 27.74
CA LEU A 88 -21.26 -15.85 29.06
C LEU A 88 -22.59 -16.12 29.77
N GLY A 89 -23.71 -15.99 29.07
CA GLY A 89 -25.04 -16.28 29.59
C GLY A 89 -25.15 -17.71 30.11
N ASP A 90 -24.73 -18.69 29.30
CA ASP A 90 -24.72 -20.10 29.67
C ASP A 90 -23.88 -20.35 30.92
N ILE A 91 -22.67 -19.76 30.99
CA ILE A 91 -21.80 -19.87 32.17
C ILE A 91 -22.48 -19.29 33.41
N VAL A 92 -23.10 -18.12 33.31
CA VAL A 92 -23.81 -17.48 34.43
C VAL A 92 -24.97 -18.35 34.90
N THR A 93 -25.78 -18.89 33.98
CA THR A 93 -26.90 -19.79 34.31
C THR A 93 -26.45 -21.12 34.91
N ILE A 94 -25.27 -21.62 34.56
CA ILE A 94 -24.73 -22.83 35.17
C ILE A 94 -24.25 -22.57 36.61
N ILE A 95 -23.70 -21.38 36.86
CA ILE A 95 -23.09 -21.02 38.15
C ILE A 95 -24.13 -20.61 39.20
N PHE A 96 -25.24 -19.98 38.78
CA PHE A 96 -26.30 -19.49 39.67
C PHE A 96 -27.54 -20.38 39.62
#